data_AF-A0A965TFJ4-F1
#
_entry.id   AF-A0A965TFJ4-F1
#
_cell.length_a   1.000
_cell.length_b   1.000
_cell.length_c   1.000
_cell.angle_alpha   90.00
_cell.angle_beta   90.00
_cell.angle_gamma   90.00
#
_symmetry.space_group_name_H-M   'P 1'
#
loop_
_entity.id
_entity.type
_entity.pdbx_description
1 polymer ?
#
loop_
_entity_poly.entity_id
_entity_poly.type
_entity_poly.pdbx_seq_one_letter_code
_entity_poly.pdbx_strand_id
1 'polypeptide(L)'
;MKKIIFCLLIAFIIVNTLFIIGCSKNPIEITYITNGGIEIESSPVTKINELTVPVKNGYEFCGWYDNEELSGNKLKKLPRKTDSLTIYAKWSLIEGTEGLIYELISADEIIIPEDIPFIPPVFADFVMGEEENETEKNLYCVSGYEGASTNIFVPMLHLGLPVTAIKSKAFFDNKNIQSVTITNNVTQIGNSAFSGCSNLKNAILPDKLTALGKSCFADCFRLNSIKIPSSVERIRDNAFLTCRDLASLILPNELKEIDTSAFRRCESLVEVIIPSKITKIGAFAFSFCFKLKNVTILTQVPPTISYNSTTNITHNSATFNASFTQGDQTISLKGFKYKSQNDANWTTLQNLSTTSPFNANVNNLNPNTTYYVKSYITTQTNTYESA
;
A
#
# COMPACT_ATOMS: atom_id res chain seq x y z
N MET A 1 -44.96 -0.34 25.51
CA MET A 1 -43.91 -0.25 26.53
C MET A 1 -42.69 -1.05 26.05
N LYS A 2 -41.79 -0.39 25.33
CA LYS A 2 -40.55 -1.00 24.83
C LYS A 2 -39.44 -0.69 25.83
N LYS A 3 -38.80 -1.74 26.35
CA LYS A 3 -37.62 -1.65 27.21
C LYS A 3 -36.50 -0.99 26.41
N ILE A 4 -36.10 0.19 26.88
CA ILE A 4 -34.86 0.87 26.48
C ILE A 4 -33.73 0.06 27.12
N ILE A 5 -32.97 -0.65 26.29
CA ILE A 5 -31.68 -1.21 26.68
C ILE A 5 -30.64 -0.19 26.21
N PHE A 6 -29.95 0.39 27.18
CA PHE A 6 -28.77 1.24 27.00
C PHE A 6 -27.71 0.47 26.21
N CYS A 7 -27.46 0.85 24.95
CA CYS A 7 -26.23 0.51 24.25
C CYS A 7 -25.31 1.73 24.31
N LEU A 8 -24.43 1.76 25.31
CA LEU A 8 -23.19 2.53 25.26
C LEU A 8 -22.32 1.90 24.17
N LEU A 9 -22.29 2.47 22.97
CA LEU A 9 -21.26 2.18 21.97
C LEU A 9 -20.32 3.38 21.92
N ILE A 10 -19.20 3.23 22.61
CA ILE A 10 -18.14 4.25 22.65
C ILE A 10 -17.18 3.96 21.50
N ALA A 11 -17.39 4.61 20.36
CA ALA A 11 -16.41 4.69 19.29
C ALA A 11 -15.32 5.71 19.68
N PHE A 12 -14.27 5.26 20.38
CA PHE A 12 -13.08 6.08 20.63
C PHE A 12 -12.24 6.17 19.36
N ILE A 13 -11.96 7.40 18.93
CA ILE A 13 -11.36 7.73 17.64
C ILE A 13 -9.88 8.11 17.78
N ILE A 14 -9.09 7.39 16.99
CA ILE A 14 -7.78 7.66 16.39
C ILE A 14 -7.31 9.12 16.51
N VAL A 15 -6.17 9.27 17.17
CA VAL A 15 -5.48 10.49 17.56
C VAL A 15 -4.80 11.14 16.34
N ASN A 16 -5.22 12.36 15.95
CA ASN A 16 -4.44 13.27 15.08
C ASN A 16 -3.75 14.29 15.97
N THR A 17 -2.44 14.41 15.86
CA THR A 17 -1.59 15.23 16.73
C THR A 17 -1.13 16.49 15.98
N LEU A 18 -1.34 17.67 16.55
CA LEU A 18 -0.85 18.96 16.02
C LEU A 18 0.22 19.52 16.95
N PHE A 19 1.44 19.75 16.45
CA PHE A 19 2.52 20.40 17.18
C PHE A 19 2.54 21.91 16.94
N ILE A 20 2.59 22.70 18.01
CA ILE A 20 2.68 24.17 17.98
C ILE A 20 3.85 24.61 18.85
N ILE A 21 4.81 25.32 18.27
CA ILE A 21 5.91 25.96 19.02
C ILE A 21 5.53 27.42 19.30
N GLY A 22 5.31 27.81 20.56
CA GLY A 22 5.30 29.23 20.98
C GLY A 22 6.42 29.42 22.01
N CYS A 23 7.22 30.48 22.08
CA CYS A 23 7.08 31.85 21.63
C CYS A 23 8.50 32.45 21.43
N SER A 24 8.87 32.85 20.22
CA SER A 24 9.96 33.82 19.98
C SER A 24 9.69 34.54 18.65
N LYS A 25 10.46 35.56 18.29
CA LYS A 25 10.27 36.40 17.07
C LYS A 25 10.40 35.63 15.73
N ASN A 26 10.37 34.30 15.75
CA ASN A 26 10.54 33.40 14.62
C ASN A 26 9.20 32.77 14.21
N PRO A 27 9.04 32.37 12.94
CA PRO A 27 7.83 31.69 12.48
C PRO A 27 7.56 30.40 13.26
N ILE A 28 6.31 30.17 13.64
CA ILE A 28 5.84 28.93 14.26
C ILE A 28 5.65 27.91 13.15
N GLU A 29 6.32 26.76 13.23
CA GLU A 29 6.07 25.63 12.33
C GLU A 29 4.91 24.81 12.87
N ILE A 30 3.90 24.59 12.03
CA ILE A 30 2.74 23.76 12.35
C ILE A 30 2.85 22.47 11.52
N THR A 31 2.97 21.34 12.20
CA THR A 31 3.03 20.03 11.54
C THR A 31 1.75 19.26 11.82
N TYR A 32 1.09 18.80 10.76
CA TYR A 32 -0.12 17.99 10.83
C TYR A 32 0.24 16.51 10.67
N ILE A 33 -0.10 15.68 11.64
CA ILE A 33 -0.02 14.22 11.52
C ILE A 33 -1.43 13.71 11.22
N THR A 34 -1.68 13.33 9.96
CA THR A 34 -2.99 12.89 9.50
C THR A 34 -3.04 11.36 9.49
N ASN A 35 -3.67 10.80 10.52
CA ASN A 35 -3.79 9.35 10.73
C ASN A 35 -4.89 8.77 9.80
N GLY A 36 -4.66 8.87 8.48
CA GLY A 36 -5.60 8.50 7.40
C GLY A 36 -6.48 9.65 6.86
N GLY A 37 -6.13 10.91 7.11
CA GLY A 37 -6.78 12.10 6.53
C GLY A 37 -5.94 12.73 5.39
N ILE A 38 -6.53 13.64 4.62
CA ILE A 38 -5.83 14.39 3.56
C ILE A 38 -4.61 15.10 4.18
N GLU A 39 -3.44 14.92 3.56
CA GLU A 39 -2.19 15.56 3.97
C GLU A 39 -2.34 17.09 3.93
N ILE A 40 -2.01 17.75 5.03
CA ILE A 40 -2.02 19.22 5.13
C ILE A 40 -0.56 19.67 5.20
N GLU A 41 -0.12 20.44 4.20
CA GLU A 41 1.25 20.93 4.17
C GLU A 41 1.55 21.80 5.41
N SER A 42 2.70 21.54 6.04
CA SER A 42 3.19 22.41 7.10
C SER A 42 3.50 23.79 6.53
N SER A 43 3.17 24.83 7.28
CA SER A 43 3.44 26.21 6.86
C SER A 43 3.91 27.04 8.05
N PRO A 44 4.93 27.90 7.86
CA PRO A 44 5.35 28.84 8.88
C PRO A 44 4.26 29.90 9.09
N VAL A 45 3.77 30.05 10.33
CA VAL A 45 2.74 31.04 10.67
C VAL A 45 3.27 32.00 11.74
N THR A 46 3.07 33.31 11.53
CA THR A 46 3.50 34.36 12.48
C THR A 46 2.49 34.63 13.59
N LYS A 47 1.23 34.17 13.44
CA LYS A 47 0.18 34.23 14.47
C LYS A 47 -0.94 33.23 14.18
N ILE A 48 -1.26 32.35 15.13
CA ILE A 48 -2.42 31.44 15.05
C ILE A 48 -3.53 32.02 15.93
N ASN A 49 -4.52 32.67 15.31
CA ASN A 49 -5.68 33.20 16.05
C ASN A 49 -6.75 32.13 16.25
N GLU A 50 -6.87 31.18 15.32
CA GLU A 50 -7.85 30.09 15.31
C GLU A 50 -7.23 28.84 14.70
N LEU A 51 -7.66 27.67 15.17
CA LEU A 51 -7.23 26.39 14.63
C LEU A 51 -8.04 26.04 13.39
N THR A 52 -7.36 25.71 12.28
CA THR A 52 -8.01 25.20 11.08
C THR A 52 -8.82 23.97 11.44
N VAL A 53 -10.09 23.92 11.01
CA VAL A 53 -10.92 22.73 11.16
C VAL A 53 -10.50 21.73 10.08
N PRO A 54 -9.89 20.59 10.44
CA PRO A 54 -9.52 19.58 9.45
C PRO A 54 -10.79 19.00 8.83
N VAL A 55 -10.66 18.44 7.62
CA VAL A 55 -11.74 17.72 6.94
C VAL A 55 -11.37 16.25 6.82
N LYS A 56 -12.29 15.36 7.18
CA LYS A 56 -12.13 13.91 7.04
C LYS A 56 -13.40 13.34 6.42
N ASN A 57 -13.29 12.72 5.24
CA ASN A 57 -14.43 12.14 4.55
C ASN A 57 -15.10 11.07 5.42
N GLY A 58 -16.43 11.16 5.59
CA GLY A 58 -17.23 10.26 6.42
C GLY A 58 -17.27 10.60 7.91
N TYR A 59 -16.59 11.66 8.37
CA TYR A 59 -16.51 12.01 9.78
C TYR A 59 -16.78 13.51 10.01
N GLU A 60 -17.52 13.82 11.09
CA GLU A 60 -17.77 15.15 11.61
C GLU A 60 -16.70 15.54 12.64
N PHE A 61 -16.13 16.74 12.49
CA PHE A 61 -15.15 17.26 13.44
C PHE A 61 -15.81 17.70 14.74
N CYS A 62 -15.40 17.08 15.85
CA CYS A 62 -16.01 17.29 17.16
C CYS A 62 -15.26 18.26 18.06
N GLY A 63 -14.08 18.75 17.65
CA GLY A 63 -13.30 19.76 18.38
C GLY A 63 -11.88 19.32 18.72
N TRP A 64 -11.11 20.29 19.17
CA TRP A 64 -9.72 20.13 19.60
C TRP A 64 -9.61 19.89 21.11
N TYR A 65 -8.67 19.06 21.53
CA TYR A 65 -8.39 18.71 22.93
C TYR A 65 -6.88 18.80 23.19
N ASP A 66 -6.47 19.10 24.42
CA ASP A 66 -5.05 19.15 24.83
C ASP A 66 -4.53 17.83 25.40
N ASN A 67 -5.38 16.80 25.42
CA ASN A 67 -5.10 15.48 25.95
C ASN A 67 -5.50 14.40 24.94
N GLU A 68 -4.73 13.32 24.94
CA GLU A 68 -4.90 12.18 24.05
C GLU A 68 -6.20 11.41 24.33
N GLU A 69 -6.72 11.51 25.55
CA GLU A 69 -7.97 10.88 25.99
C GLU A 69 -9.23 11.52 25.38
N LEU A 70 -9.08 12.66 24.69
CA LEU A 70 -10.17 13.45 24.10
C LEU A 70 -11.31 13.72 25.10
N SER A 71 -10.92 13.92 26.37
CA SER A 71 -11.78 14.04 27.53
C SER A 71 -11.74 15.48 28.06
N GLY A 72 -12.78 15.87 28.80
CA GLY A 72 -12.92 17.22 29.33
C GLY A 72 -13.41 18.26 28.32
N ASN A 73 -13.03 19.53 28.53
CA ASN A 73 -13.53 20.66 27.74
C ASN A 73 -12.76 20.82 26.43
N LYS A 74 -13.50 21.07 25.33
CA LYS A 74 -12.92 21.43 24.03
C LYS A 74 -12.07 22.69 24.14
N LEU A 75 -10.90 22.68 23.50
CA LEU A 75 -10.06 23.86 23.33
C LEU A 75 -10.79 24.90 22.49
N LYS A 76 -11.04 26.07 23.08
CA LYS A 76 -11.58 27.25 22.38
C LYS A 76 -10.47 28.17 21.85
N LYS A 77 -9.29 28.10 22.45
CA LYS A 77 -8.08 28.87 22.09
C LYS A 77 -6.85 28.04 22.44
N LEU A 78 -5.74 28.34 21.78
CA LEU A 78 -4.47 27.68 22.07
C LEU A 78 -3.96 28.07 23.46
N PRO A 79 -3.60 27.09 24.31
CA PRO A 79 -2.95 27.38 25.58
C PRO A 79 -1.60 28.03 25.32
N ARG A 80 -1.31 29.11 26.06
CA ARG A 80 -0.06 29.85 25.94
C ARG A 80 1.03 29.06 26.65
N LYS A 81 1.83 28.32 25.88
CA LYS A 81 3.02 27.59 26.36
C LYS A 81 4.30 28.19 25.77
N THR A 82 5.41 27.99 26.48
CA THR A 82 6.78 28.34 26.07
C THR A 82 7.51 27.18 25.37
N ASP A 83 6.90 25.99 25.38
CA ASP A 83 7.42 24.74 24.84
C ASP A 83 6.49 24.20 23.76
N SER A 84 6.92 23.13 23.06
CA SER A 84 6.09 22.45 22.06
C SER A 84 4.78 21.98 22.67
N LEU A 85 3.67 22.34 22.02
CA LEU A 85 2.33 21.99 22.41
C LEU A 85 1.78 20.98 21.41
N THR A 86 1.34 19.84 21.92
CA THR A 86 0.56 18.86 21.16
C THR A 86 -0.93 19.06 21.45
N ILE A 87 -1.78 19.08 20.42
CA ILE A 87 -3.25 19.02 20.56
C ILE A 87 -3.86 17.95 19.64
N TYR A 88 -5.08 17.54 19.95
CA TYR A 88 -5.73 16.36 19.41
C TYR A 88 -7.11 16.65 18.82
N ALA A 89 -7.36 16.18 17.60
CA ALA A 89 -8.67 16.32 16.93
C ALA A 89 -9.60 15.15 17.29
N LYS A 90 -10.79 15.47 17.83
CA LYS A 90 -11.87 14.49 18.00
C LYS A 90 -12.77 14.49 16.78
N TRP A 91 -13.24 13.31 16.39
CA TRP A 91 -14.21 13.15 15.32
C TRP A 91 -15.41 12.34 15.78
N SER A 92 -16.47 12.32 14.97
CA SER A 92 -17.59 11.38 15.07
C SER A 92 -17.97 10.93 13.68
N LEU A 93 -18.45 9.70 13.51
CA LEU A 93 -18.92 9.23 12.22
C LEU A 93 -20.23 9.95 11.85
N ILE A 94 -20.40 10.36 10.59
CA ILE A 94 -21.66 10.95 10.13
C ILE A 94 -22.63 9.80 9.80
N GLU A 95 -23.71 9.67 10.58
CA GLU A 95 -24.75 8.66 10.36
C GLU A 95 -25.27 8.73 8.90
N GLY A 96 -25.28 7.58 8.20
CA GLY A 96 -25.73 7.47 6.82
C GLY A 96 -24.67 7.74 5.73
N THR A 97 -23.44 8.15 6.08
CA THR A 97 -22.30 8.15 5.12
C THR A 97 -21.64 6.77 4.99
N GLU A 98 -22.20 5.78 5.69
CA GLU A 98 -21.91 4.35 5.62
C GLU A 98 -22.15 3.71 4.24
N GLY A 99 -22.50 4.49 3.21
CA GLY A 99 -22.56 4.04 1.82
C GLY A 99 -21.48 4.68 0.93
N LEU A 100 -21.04 5.89 1.25
CA LEU A 100 -20.10 6.66 0.40
C LEU A 100 -18.63 6.34 0.70
N ILE A 101 -18.33 5.96 1.94
CA ILE A 101 -17.04 5.34 2.28
C ILE A 101 -16.93 3.95 1.60
N TYR A 102 -18.08 3.36 1.28
CA TYR A 102 -18.24 1.97 0.86
C TYR A 102 -18.24 1.83 -0.67
N GLU A 103 -18.53 2.89 -1.45
CA GLU A 103 -18.35 2.91 -2.92
C GLU A 103 -16.87 3.01 -3.35
N LEU A 104 -16.00 3.64 -2.56
CA LEU A 104 -14.55 3.69 -2.83
C LEU A 104 -13.82 2.39 -2.44
N ILE A 105 -14.50 1.49 -1.74
CA ILE A 105 -14.04 0.17 -1.34
C ILE A 105 -14.95 -0.85 -2.03
N SER A 106 -14.86 -0.98 -3.36
CA SER A 106 -15.73 -1.94 -4.04
C SER A 106 -15.31 -3.39 -3.72
N ALA A 107 -16.18 -4.05 -2.95
CA ALA A 107 -16.72 -5.42 -3.10
C ALA A 107 -15.70 -6.55 -3.34
N ASP A 108 -15.54 -7.57 -2.49
CA ASP A 108 -16.56 -8.34 -1.76
C ASP A 108 -16.08 -8.82 -0.37
N GLU A 109 -17.05 -8.85 0.56
CA GLU A 109 -17.11 -9.44 1.92
C GLU A 109 -15.80 -9.69 2.71
N ILE A 110 -15.41 -8.69 3.53
CA ILE A 110 -14.59 -8.90 4.73
C ILE A 110 -15.42 -8.51 5.95
N ILE A 111 -15.72 -9.48 6.81
CA ILE A 111 -16.32 -9.25 8.13
C ILE A 111 -15.23 -8.69 9.05
N ILE A 112 -15.28 -7.38 9.32
CA ILE A 112 -14.44 -6.71 10.33
C ILE A 112 -15.20 -6.77 11.67
N PRO A 113 -14.61 -7.28 12.78
CA PRO A 113 -15.32 -7.43 14.04
C PRO A 113 -15.62 -6.07 14.70
N GLU A 114 -16.88 -5.90 15.09
CA GLU A 114 -17.36 -4.83 15.98
C GLU A 114 -16.70 -4.94 17.36
N ASP A 115 -16.37 -3.78 17.95
CA ASP A 115 -15.93 -3.54 19.33
C ASP A 115 -14.57 -4.14 19.77
N ILE A 116 -13.50 -3.35 19.61
CA ILE A 116 -12.24 -3.51 20.36
C ILE A 116 -12.14 -2.37 21.39
N PRO A 117 -12.18 -2.66 22.71
CA PRO A 117 -11.95 -1.64 23.73
C PRO A 117 -10.50 -1.13 23.66
N PHE A 118 -10.33 0.19 23.54
CA PHE A 118 -9.04 0.87 23.55
C PHE A 118 -8.44 0.83 24.96
N ILE A 119 -7.35 0.08 25.12
CA ILE A 119 -6.44 0.17 26.27
C ILE A 119 -5.23 0.97 25.76
N PRO A 120 -4.86 2.11 26.35
CA PRO A 120 -3.72 2.88 25.88
C PRO A 120 -2.45 2.01 25.96
N PRO A 121 -1.64 1.95 24.89
CA PRO A 121 -0.43 1.14 24.89
C PRO A 121 0.56 1.71 25.90
N VAL A 122 0.89 0.93 26.93
CA VAL A 122 2.01 1.25 27.79
C VAL A 122 3.28 0.88 27.00
N PHE A 123 4.09 1.87 26.65
CA PHE A 123 5.37 1.68 25.94
C PHE A 123 6.37 0.78 26.72
N ALA A 124 6.09 0.46 27.99
CA ALA A 124 6.92 -0.37 28.85
C ALA A 124 7.00 -1.84 28.39
N ASP A 125 6.07 -2.28 27.54
CA ASP A 125 5.97 -3.69 27.16
C ASP A 125 6.79 -4.04 25.90
N PHE A 126 7.18 -3.04 25.11
CA PHE A 126 8.00 -3.26 23.91
C PHE A 126 9.48 -3.22 24.27
N VAL A 127 10.20 -4.28 23.91
CA VAL A 127 11.66 -4.26 23.92
C VAL A 127 12.10 -3.60 22.61
N MET A 128 12.73 -2.43 22.73
CA MET A 128 13.21 -1.66 21.60
C MET A 128 14.70 -1.96 21.35
N GLY A 129 15.08 -2.13 20.08
CA GLY A 129 16.48 -2.21 19.66
C GLY A 129 16.87 -0.99 18.84
N GLU A 130 18.14 -0.60 18.92
CA GLU A 130 18.76 0.37 17.99
C GLU A 130 19.29 -0.37 16.76
N GLU A 131 19.17 0.23 15.57
CA GLU A 131 19.77 -0.35 14.36
C GLU A 131 21.28 -0.04 14.30
N GLU A 132 22.11 -1.08 14.36
CA GLU A 132 23.58 -0.98 14.45
C GLU A 132 24.28 -0.63 13.12
N ASN A 133 23.54 -0.47 12.01
CA ASN A 133 24.12 -0.15 10.70
C ASN A 133 24.54 1.33 10.63
N GLU A 134 25.75 1.60 10.13
CA GLU A 134 26.30 2.98 10.00
C GLU A 134 25.44 3.93 9.14
N THR A 135 24.54 3.41 8.29
CA THR A 135 23.59 4.17 7.45
C THR A 135 22.19 4.37 8.06
N GLU A 136 21.88 3.71 9.18
CA GLU A 136 20.57 3.70 9.87
C GLU A 136 20.64 4.24 11.31
N LYS A 137 21.76 4.91 11.63
CA LYS A 137 21.95 5.61 12.91
C LYS A 137 20.78 6.60 13.08
N ASN A 138 19.93 6.38 14.08
CA ASN A 138 18.67 7.09 14.42
C ASN A 138 17.34 6.37 14.08
N LEU A 139 17.34 5.07 13.83
CA LEU A 139 16.12 4.27 13.69
C LEU A 139 15.94 3.31 14.88
N TYR A 140 14.70 3.17 15.35
CA TYR A 140 14.32 2.15 16.33
C TYR A 140 13.65 0.95 15.66
N CYS A 141 13.77 -0.21 16.30
CA CYS A 141 13.05 -1.40 15.92
C CYS A 141 12.40 -2.06 17.14
N VAL A 142 11.32 -2.80 16.93
CA VAL A 142 10.76 -3.69 17.96
C VAL A 142 11.56 -4.98 17.95
N SER A 143 12.34 -5.23 19.00
CA SER A 143 13.14 -6.45 19.17
C SER A 143 12.45 -7.52 20.01
N GLY A 144 11.44 -7.13 20.79
CA GLY A 144 10.67 -8.03 21.65
C GLY A 144 9.37 -7.40 22.14
N TYR A 145 8.50 -8.23 22.69
CA TYR A 145 7.31 -7.79 23.41
C TYR A 145 7.07 -8.68 24.64
N GLU A 146 7.10 -8.06 25.81
CA GLU A 146 6.99 -8.72 27.12
C GLU A 146 5.65 -8.42 27.82
N GLY A 147 4.78 -7.64 27.17
CA GLY A 147 3.50 -7.24 27.74
C GLY A 147 2.43 -8.33 27.73
N ALA A 148 1.34 -8.03 28.43
CA ALA A 148 0.17 -8.90 28.57
C ALA A 148 -1.01 -8.49 27.66
N SER A 149 -0.86 -7.41 26.87
CA SER A 149 -1.95 -6.90 26.05
C SER A 149 -2.30 -7.87 24.92
N THR A 150 -3.60 -8.02 24.66
CA THR A 150 -4.11 -8.88 23.59
C THR A 150 -4.28 -8.13 22.27
N ASN A 151 -4.37 -6.80 22.31
CA ASN A 151 -4.43 -5.94 21.13
C ASN A 151 -3.19 -5.06 21.13
N ILE A 152 -2.35 -5.24 20.12
CA ILE A 152 -1.05 -4.58 20.03
C ILE A 152 -1.12 -3.44 19.03
N PHE A 153 -0.67 -2.27 19.45
CA PHE A 153 -0.42 -1.13 18.57
C PHE A 153 1.08 -0.85 18.58
N VAL A 154 1.78 -1.19 17.50
CA VAL A 154 3.21 -0.90 17.36
C VAL A 154 3.36 0.62 17.25
N PRO A 155 4.21 1.27 18.04
CA PRO A 155 4.31 2.72 18.01
C PRO A 155 5.03 3.21 16.75
N MET A 156 4.62 4.37 16.24
CA MET A 156 5.26 5.01 15.09
C MET A 156 6.63 5.61 15.43
N LEU A 157 6.78 6.07 16.68
CA LEU A 157 7.96 6.73 17.22
C LEU A 157 8.33 6.13 18.58
N HIS A 158 9.62 6.09 18.88
CA HIS A 158 10.17 5.87 20.22
C HIS A 158 11.21 6.96 20.49
N LEU A 159 11.04 7.70 21.59
CA LEU A 159 11.88 8.85 21.96
C LEU A 159 12.03 9.90 20.84
N GLY A 160 10.96 10.12 20.06
CA GLY A 160 10.94 11.07 18.94
C GLY A 160 11.57 10.55 17.64
N LEU A 161 12.13 9.34 17.63
CA LEU A 161 12.72 8.70 16.46
C LEU A 161 11.80 7.62 15.89
N PRO A 162 11.80 7.39 14.56
CA PRO A 162 10.90 6.45 13.91
C PRO A 162 11.19 5.00 14.26
N VAL A 163 10.11 4.21 14.44
CA VAL A 163 10.18 2.75 14.53
C VAL A 163 9.99 2.16 13.13
N THR A 164 11.02 1.54 12.58
CA THR A 164 11.09 1.17 11.16
C THR A 164 11.07 -0.32 10.88
N ALA A 165 11.24 -1.16 11.91
CA ALA A 165 11.29 -2.60 11.75
C ALA A 165 10.74 -3.35 12.97
N ILE A 166 10.23 -4.56 12.70
CA ILE A 166 9.99 -5.59 13.72
C ILE A 166 11.04 -6.67 13.51
N LYS A 167 11.94 -6.87 14.47
CA LYS A 167 13.04 -7.83 14.33
C LYS A 167 12.54 -9.27 14.40
N SER A 168 13.45 -10.17 14.03
CA SER A 168 13.18 -11.60 14.07
C SER A 168 12.79 -12.02 15.48
N LYS A 169 11.74 -12.84 15.57
CA LYS A 169 11.18 -13.38 16.82
C LYS A 169 10.64 -12.36 17.85
N ALA A 170 10.41 -11.10 17.47
CA ALA A 170 9.95 -10.07 18.42
C ALA A 170 8.67 -10.44 19.20
N PHE A 171 7.75 -11.18 18.58
CA PHE A 171 6.51 -11.68 19.19
C PHE A 171 6.44 -13.22 19.13
N PHE A 172 7.59 -13.91 19.06
CA PHE A 172 7.62 -15.35 18.86
C PHE A 172 6.88 -16.10 19.97
N ASP A 173 6.04 -17.04 19.56
CA ASP A 173 5.21 -17.91 20.39
C ASP A 173 4.27 -17.18 21.36
N ASN A 174 3.97 -15.89 21.12
CA ASN A 174 3.09 -15.12 21.99
C ASN A 174 1.63 -15.58 21.84
N LYS A 175 1.14 -16.35 22.82
CA LYS A 175 -0.22 -16.92 22.83
C LYS A 175 -1.31 -15.95 23.27
N ASN A 176 -0.96 -14.74 23.72
CA ASN A 176 -1.94 -13.78 24.24
C ASN A 176 -2.46 -12.84 23.16
N ILE A 177 -1.61 -12.47 22.20
CA ILE A 177 -1.98 -11.50 21.17
C ILE A 177 -3.09 -12.06 20.27
N GLN A 178 -4.12 -11.25 20.10
CA GLN A 178 -5.30 -11.49 19.26
C GLN A 178 -5.37 -10.50 18.09
N SER A 179 -4.85 -9.29 18.24
CA SER A 179 -4.71 -8.36 17.12
C SER A 179 -3.40 -7.59 17.18
N VAL A 180 -2.87 -7.24 16.00
CA VAL A 180 -1.73 -6.32 15.87
C VAL A 180 -2.01 -5.29 14.79
N THR A 181 -1.74 -4.03 15.12
CA THR A 181 -1.70 -2.91 14.17
C THR A 181 -0.27 -2.40 14.09
N ILE A 182 0.32 -2.48 12.90
CA ILE A 182 1.70 -2.07 12.65
C ILE A 182 1.67 -0.70 11.94
N THR A 183 2.36 0.29 12.50
CA THR A 183 2.35 1.68 11.99
C THR A 183 3.13 1.88 10.70
N ASN A 184 2.77 2.93 9.96
CA ASN A 184 3.25 3.27 8.62
C ASN A 184 4.77 3.48 8.46
N ASN A 185 5.54 3.64 9.54
CA ASN A 185 7.00 3.74 9.46
C ASN A 185 7.70 2.38 9.33
N VAL A 186 7.03 1.28 9.68
CA VAL A 186 7.63 -0.05 9.61
C VAL A 186 7.73 -0.50 8.15
N THR A 187 8.95 -0.73 7.70
CA THR A 187 9.26 -1.19 6.34
C THR A 187 9.60 -2.68 6.28
N GLN A 188 9.94 -3.29 7.43
CA GLN A 188 10.38 -4.69 7.48
C GLN A 188 9.81 -5.45 8.68
N ILE A 189 9.34 -6.69 8.43
CA ILE A 189 9.01 -7.67 9.47
C ILE A 189 10.00 -8.83 9.36
N GLY A 190 10.70 -9.13 10.46
CA GLY A 190 11.77 -10.12 10.52
C GLY A 190 11.31 -11.57 10.50
N ASN A 191 12.28 -12.48 10.50
CA ASN A 191 12.00 -13.92 10.45
C ASN A 191 11.29 -14.37 11.73
N SER A 192 10.24 -15.16 11.57
CA SER A 192 9.44 -15.69 12.69
C SER A 192 8.92 -14.62 13.66
N ALA A 193 8.80 -13.35 13.23
CA ALA A 193 8.42 -12.24 14.10
C ALA A 193 7.13 -12.50 14.91
N PHE A 194 6.10 -13.03 14.27
CA PHE A 194 4.82 -13.43 14.88
C PHE A 194 4.60 -14.94 14.85
N SER A 195 5.65 -15.74 14.60
CA SER A 195 5.49 -17.19 14.49
C SER A 195 5.01 -17.77 15.82
N GLY A 196 3.99 -18.63 15.78
CA GLY A 196 3.39 -19.23 16.96
C GLY A 196 2.42 -18.30 17.70
N CYS A 197 2.08 -17.11 17.19
CA CYS A 197 1.01 -16.27 17.73
C CYS A 197 -0.37 -16.89 17.45
N SER A 198 -0.66 -18.04 18.08
CA SER A 198 -1.76 -18.92 17.68
C SER A 198 -3.15 -18.33 17.92
N ASN A 199 -3.26 -17.28 18.74
CA ASN A 199 -4.50 -16.56 18.99
C ASN A 199 -4.68 -15.30 18.12
N LEU A 200 -3.67 -14.93 17.33
CA LEU A 200 -3.71 -13.77 16.45
C LEU A 200 -4.78 -13.96 15.38
N LYS A 201 -5.82 -13.11 15.41
CA LYS A 201 -6.94 -13.10 14.47
C LYS A 201 -6.76 -12.07 13.37
N ASN A 202 -6.25 -10.89 13.74
CA ASN A 202 -6.17 -9.71 12.87
C ASN A 202 -4.76 -9.15 12.87
N ALA A 203 -4.17 -8.97 11.69
CA ALA A 203 -2.90 -8.27 11.53
C ALA A 203 -3.04 -7.18 10.47
N ILE A 204 -2.92 -5.92 10.88
CA ILE A 204 -2.94 -4.77 9.99
C ILE A 204 -1.49 -4.41 9.66
N LEU A 205 -1.12 -4.58 8.39
CA LEU A 205 0.22 -4.31 7.86
C LEU A 205 0.28 -2.87 7.28
N PRO A 206 1.42 -2.18 7.38
CA PRO A 206 1.56 -0.81 6.90
C PRO A 206 1.82 -0.76 5.39
N ASP A 207 1.39 0.31 4.73
CA ASP A 207 1.52 0.45 3.26
C ASP A 207 2.98 0.51 2.78
N LYS A 208 3.89 1.01 3.64
CA LYS A 208 5.34 1.11 3.36
C LYS A 208 6.11 -0.20 3.60
N LEU A 209 5.43 -1.30 3.96
CA LEU A 209 6.08 -2.58 4.22
C LEU A 209 6.64 -3.18 2.93
N THR A 210 7.96 -3.25 2.80
CA THR A 210 8.63 -3.80 1.62
C THR A 210 9.04 -5.26 1.80
N ALA A 211 9.21 -5.73 3.04
CA ALA A 211 9.74 -7.06 3.33
C ALA A 211 9.00 -7.81 4.44
N LEU A 212 8.60 -9.05 4.13
CA LEU A 212 8.13 -10.07 5.06
C LEU A 212 9.20 -11.15 5.22
N GLY A 213 9.62 -11.42 6.46
CA GLY A 213 10.61 -12.45 6.78
C GLY A 213 10.11 -13.87 6.60
N LYS A 214 11.03 -14.84 6.61
CA LYS A 214 10.71 -16.28 6.60
C LYS A 214 9.90 -16.64 7.82
N SER A 215 8.85 -17.44 7.64
CA SER A 215 7.96 -17.88 8.72
C SER A 215 7.35 -16.75 9.58
N CYS A 216 7.28 -15.51 9.08
CA CYS A 216 6.93 -14.34 9.91
C CYS A 216 5.56 -14.46 10.61
N PHE A 217 4.57 -15.12 10.01
CA PHE A 217 3.26 -15.43 10.59
C PHE A 217 2.98 -16.95 10.62
N ALA A 218 4.02 -17.79 10.66
CA ALA A 218 3.83 -19.24 10.73
C ALA A 218 3.14 -19.65 12.04
N ASP A 219 2.19 -20.59 11.97
CA ASP A 219 1.40 -21.11 13.10
C ASP A 219 0.51 -20.06 13.80
N CYS A 220 0.16 -18.98 13.09
CA CYS A 220 -0.93 -18.06 13.47
C CYS A 220 -2.29 -18.69 13.14
N PHE A 221 -2.66 -19.75 13.89
CA PHE A 221 -3.80 -20.62 13.55
C PHE A 221 -5.12 -19.87 13.32
N ARG A 222 -5.35 -18.77 14.04
CA ARG A 222 -6.60 -17.99 14.03
C ARG A 222 -6.62 -16.80 13.08
N LEU A 223 -5.53 -16.54 12.35
CA LEU A 223 -5.44 -15.39 11.44
C LEU A 223 -6.47 -15.58 10.32
N ASN A 224 -7.51 -14.76 10.29
CA ASN A 224 -8.66 -14.98 9.42
C ASN A 224 -8.51 -14.34 8.03
N SER A 225 -7.77 -13.23 7.99
CA SER A 225 -7.64 -12.37 6.84
C SER A 225 -6.27 -11.69 6.87
N ILE A 226 -5.70 -11.49 5.69
CA ILE A 226 -4.49 -10.69 5.55
C ILE A 226 -4.49 -9.97 4.20
N LYS A 227 -4.22 -8.66 4.24
CA LYS A 227 -3.90 -7.86 3.07
C LYS A 227 -2.41 -7.61 3.05
N ILE A 228 -1.75 -8.13 2.03
CA ILE A 228 -0.31 -7.92 1.83
C ILE A 228 -0.12 -6.55 1.15
N PRO A 229 0.72 -5.65 1.70
CA PRO A 229 0.92 -4.30 1.15
C PRO A 229 1.45 -4.29 -0.29
N SER A 230 1.08 -3.24 -1.05
CA SER A 230 1.37 -3.13 -2.49
C SER A 230 2.86 -3.10 -2.84
N SER A 231 3.70 -2.72 -1.88
CA SER A 231 5.16 -2.63 -2.03
C SER A 231 5.89 -3.96 -1.79
N VAL A 232 5.20 -5.02 -1.35
CA VAL A 232 5.81 -6.35 -1.14
C VAL A 232 5.94 -7.10 -2.47
N GLU A 233 7.18 -7.33 -2.89
CA GLU A 233 7.46 -8.06 -4.15
C GLU A 233 7.64 -9.58 -3.98
N ARG A 234 7.87 -10.06 -2.75
CA ARG A 234 8.12 -11.49 -2.48
C ARG A 234 7.55 -11.93 -1.14
N ILE A 235 6.80 -13.03 -1.15
CA ILE A 235 6.35 -13.74 0.04
C ILE A 235 7.32 -14.90 0.30
N ARG A 236 8.05 -14.83 1.42
CA ARG A 236 9.15 -15.75 1.76
C ARG A 236 8.68 -17.14 2.21
N ASP A 237 9.63 -18.06 2.30
CA ASP A 237 9.43 -19.43 2.78
C ASP A 237 8.58 -19.47 4.06
N ASN A 238 7.53 -20.29 4.05
CA ASN A 238 6.65 -20.55 5.20
C ASN A 238 5.97 -19.32 5.83
N ALA A 239 5.94 -18.15 5.16
CA ALA A 239 5.50 -16.89 5.77
C ALA A 239 4.14 -16.98 6.51
N PHE A 240 3.18 -17.73 5.96
CA PHE A 240 1.85 -18.00 6.52
C PHE A 240 1.59 -19.51 6.66
N LEU A 241 2.63 -20.29 6.97
CA LEU A 241 2.51 -21.74 7.21
C LEU A 241 1.52 -22.01 8.33
N THR A 242 0.57 -22.92 8.12
CA THR A 242 -0.45 -23.34 9.10
C THR A 242 -1.37 -22.20 9.60
N CYS A 243 -1.61 -21.13 8.84
CA CYS A 243 -2.68 -20.19 9.15
C CYS A 243 -4.06 -20.81 8.83
N ARG A 244 -4.53 -21.74 9.68
CA ARG A 244 -5.68 -22.63 9.38
C ARG A 244 -6.98 -21.88 9.14
N ASP A 245 -7.20 -20.78 9.84
CA ASP A 245 -8.41 -19.97 9.72
C ASP A 245 -8.32 -18.91 8.60
N LEU A 246 -7.20 -18.82 7.88
CA LEU A 246 -7.01 -17.83 6.82
C LEU A 246 -7.97 -18.11 5.67
N ALA A 247 -9.03 -17.31 5.58
CA ALA A 247 -10.08 -17.43 4.57
C ALA A 247 -9.98 -16.36 3.49
N SER A 248 -9.53 -15.16 3.84
CA SER A 248 -9.39 -14.01 2.93
C SER A 248 -7.93 -13.59 2.79
N LEU A 249 -7.42 -13.61 1.55
CA LEU A 249 -6.04 -13.29 1.23
C LEU A 249 -6.01 -12.32 0.05
N ILE A 250 -5.47 -11.12 0.26
CA ILE A 250 -5.25 -10.13 -0.80
C ILE A 250 -3.76 -10.06 -1.09
N LEU A 251 -3.37 -10.51 -2.29
CA LEU A 251 -2.01 -10.41 -2.81
C LEU A 251 -1.81 -9.08 -3.55
N PRO A 252 -0.62 -8.47 -3.50
CA PRO A 252 -0.37 -7.18 -4.14
C PRO A 252 -0.10 -7.34 -5.63
N ASN A 253 -0.50 -6.35 -6.43
CA ASN A 253 -0.33 -6.39 -7.90
C ASN A 253 1.13 -6.50 -8.35
N GLU A 254 2.06 -5.96 -7.56
CA GLU A 254 3.50 -5.97 -7.83
C GLU A 254 4.21 -7.24 -7.33
N LEU A 255 3.47 -8.23 -6.80
CA LEU A 255 4.04 -9.48 -6.31
C LEU A 255 4.71 -10.26 -7.45
N LYS A 256 5.99 -10.57 -7.28
CA LYS A 256 6.81 -11.32 -8.26
C LYS A 256 6.94 -12.78 -7.88
N GLU A 257 7.03 -13.10 -6.60
CA GLU A 257 7.38 -14.45 -6.13
C GLU A 257 6.63 -14.87 -4.85
N ILE A 258 6.15 -16.11 -4.85
CA ILE A 258 5.67 -16.83 -3.66
C ILE A 258 6.61 -18.01 -3.44
N ASP A 259 7.32 -18.05 -2.31
CA ASP A 259 8.32 -19.07 -2.01
C ASP A 259 7.71 -20.37 -1.42
N THR A 260 8.58 -21.32 -1.07
CA THR A 260 8.23 -22.68 -0.65
C THR A 260 7.31 -22.67 0.56
N SER A 261 6.20 -23.41 0.47
CA SER A 261 5.22 -23.59 1.56
C SER A 261 4.66 -22.29 2.16
N ALA A 262 4.72 -21.16 1.45
CA ALA A 262 4.32 -19.85 1.95
C ALA A 262 2.91 -19.81 2.59
N PHE A 263 1.95 -20.53 2.01
CA PHE A 263 0.57 -20.66 2.49
C PHE A 263 0.18 -22.12 2.76
N ARG A 264 1.16 -23.00 3.01
CA ARG A 264 0.89 -24.41 3.27
C ARG A 264 0.00 -24.57 4.51
N ARG A 265 -1.02 -25.43 4.44
CA ARG A 265 -2.04 -25.65 5.49
C ARG A 265 -2.86 -24.39 5.86
N CYS A 266 -3.12 -23.49 4.92
CA CYS A 266 -4.20 -22.50 5.05
C CYS A 266 -5.54 -23.20 4.75
N GLU A 267 -6.00 -24.00 5.72
CA GLU A 267 -7.09 -24.97 5.55
C GLU A 267 -8.46 -24.30 5.25
N SER A 268 -8.65 -23.03 5.64
CA SER A 268 -9.88 -22.27 5.39
C SER A 268 -9.89 -21.42 4.12
N LEU A 269 -8.77 -21.36 3.39
CA LEU A 269 -8.64 -20.53 2.19
C LEU A 269 -9.54 -21.10 1.08
N VAL A 270 -10.48 -20.31 0.57
CA VAL A 270 -11.47 -20.76 -0.44
C VAL A 270 -11.06 -20.37 -1.84
N GLU A 271 -10.48 -19.19 -1.99
CA GLU A 271 -10.08 -18.62 -3.26
C GLU A 271 -8.72 -17.92 -3.17
N VAL A 272 -8.01 -17.89 -4.29
CA VAL A 272 -6.78 -17.13 -4.45
C VAL A 272 -6.77 -16.48 -5.83
N ILE A 273 -6.57 -15.16 -5.86
CA ILE A 273 -6.30 -14.39 -7.08
C ILE A 273 -4.78 -14.18 -7.16
N ILE A 274 -4.16 -14.82 -8.14
CA ILE A 274 -2.73 -14.71 -8.45
C ILE A 274 -2.49 -13.49 -9.34
N PRO A 275 -1.71 -12.49 -8.88
CA PRO A 275 -1.38 -11.30 -9.66
C PRO A 275 -0.62 -11.60 -10.96
N SER A 276 -0.77 -10.71 -11.96
CA SER A 276 -0.23 -10.91 -13.31
C SER A 276 1.30 -10.80 -13.41
N LYS A 277 1.96 -10.29 -12.37
CA LYS A 277 3.43 -10.15 -12.28
C LYS A 277 4.13 -11.33 -11.61
N ILE A 278 3.41 -12.35 -11.13
CA ILE A 278 4.04 -13.54 -10.55
C ILE A 278 4.84 -14.29 -11.62
N THR A 279 6.12 -14.53 -11.31
CA THR A 279 7.03 -15.33 -12.15
C THR A 279 7.38 -16.68 -11.54
N LYS A 280 7.13 -16.86 -10.23
CA LYS A 280 7.46 -18.10 -9.50
C LYS A 280 6.48 -18.37 -8.36
N ILE A 281 5.99 -19.61 -8.31
CA ILE A 281 5.27 -20.18 -7.16
C ILE A 281 6.07 -21.40 -6.68
N GLY A 282 6.52 -21.35 -5.44
CA GLY A 282 7.40 -22.34 -4.82
C GLY A 282 6.71 -23.67 -4.54
N ALA A 283 7.52 -24.71 -4.32
CA ALA A 283 7.01 -26.04 -3.99
C ALA A 283 6.10 -25.98 -2.75
N PHE A 284 4.97 -26.68 -2.83
CA PHE A 284 3.98 -26.77 -1.76
C PHE A 284 3.39 -25.44 -1.27
N ALA A 285 3.52 -24.33 -2.03
CA ALA A 285 3.06 -23.00 -1.61
C ALA A 285 1.63 -22.99 -1.08
N PHE A 286 0.71 -23.74 -1.70
CA PHE A 286 -0.69 -23.88 -1.29
C PHE A 286 -1.06 -25.34 -0.94
N SER A 287 -0.08 -26.15 -0.53
CA SER A 287 -0.32 -27.56 -0.18
C SER A 287 -1.19 -27.66 1.08
N PHE A 288 -2.12 -28.62 1.11
CA PHE A 288 -3.07 -28.83 2.22
C PHE A 288 -4.03 -27.66 2.49
N CYS A 289 -4.29 -26.79 1.49
CA CYS A 289 -5.41 -25.83 1.53
C CYS A 289 -6.71 -26.53 1.13
N PHE A 290 -7.29 -27.33 2.04
CA PHE A 290 -8.38 -28.26 1.70
C PHE A 290 -9.67 -27.61 1.19
N LYS A 291 -9.93 -26.34 1.54
CA LYS A 291 -11.10 -25.59 1.07
C LYS A 291 -10.87 -24.79 -0.22
N LEU A 292 -9.64 -24.78 -0.75
CA LEU A 292 -9.30 -23.98 -1.93
C LEU A 292 -10.00 -24.58 -3.15
N LYS A 293 -11.01 -23.87 -3.66
CA LYS A 293 -11.82 -24.28 -4.82
C LYS A 293 -11.47 -23.49 -6.06
N ASN A 294 -11.20 -22.19 -5.90
CA ASN A 294 -11.01 -21.27 -7.01
C ASN A 294 -9.59 -20.71 -6.98
N VAL A 295 -8.87 -20.85 -8.10
CA VAL A 295 -7.59 -20.18 -8.31
C VAL A 295 -7.70 -19.41 -9.62
N THR A 296 -7.70 -18.08 -9.51
CA THR A 296 -7.76 -17.16 -10.65
C THR A 296 -6.36 -16.63 -10.91
N ILE A 297 -5.90 -16.69 -12.15
CA ILE A 297 -4.62 -16.08 -12.55
C ILE A 297 -4.93 -14.87 -13.41
N LEU A 298 -4.51 -13.69 -12.97
CA LEU A 298 -4.64 -12.47 -13.76
C LEU A 298 -3.64 -12.53 -14.91
N THR A 299 -4.13 -12.38 -16.14
CA THR A 299 -3.27 -12.27 -17.32
C THR A 299 -2.79 -10.84 -17.50
N GLN A 300 -1.56 -10.66 -17.94
CA GLN A 300 -1.11 -9.34 -18.37
C GLN A 300 -1.89 -8.90 -19.61
N VAL A 301 -2.40 -7.68 -19.60
CA VAL A 301 -3.01 -7.05 -20.78
C VAL A 301 -1.88 -6.60 -21.70
N PRO A 302 -1.72 -7.20 -22.91
CA PRO A 302 -0.67 -6.79 -23.84
C PRO A 302 -1.00 -5.40 -24.41
N PRO A 303 0.01 -4.57 -24.69
CA PRO A 303 -0.23 -3.35 -25.46
C PRO A 303 -0.62 -3.71 -26.89
N THR A 304 -1.40 -2.84 -27.54
CA THR A 304 -1.76 -3.00 -28.96
C THR A 304 -1.15 -1.87 -29.79
N ILE A 305 -0.83 -2.15 -31.05
CA ILE A 305 -0.36 -1.17 -32.03
C ILE A 305 -1.18 -1.31 -33.29
N SER A 306 -1.53 -0.18 -33.90
CA SER A 306 -2.27 -0.10 -35.15
C SER A 306 -1.61 0.90 -36.08
N TYR A 307 -1.31 0.46 -37.30
CA TYR A 307 -0.94 1.36 -38.37
C TYR A 307 -2.20 2.08 -38.88
N ASN A 308 -2.17 3.42 -38.89
CA ASN A 308 -3.35 4.22 -39.22
C ASN A 308 -3.38 4.58 -40.71
N SER A 309 -2.35 5.28 -41.19
CA SER A 309 -2.29 5.78 -42.56
C SER A 309 -0.92 6.36 -42.92
N THR A 310 -0.65 6.48 -44.23
CA THR A 310 0.38 7.37 -44.75
C THR A 310 -0.25 8.69 -45.18
N THR A 311 0.32 9.83 -44.76
CA THR A 311 -0.11 11.18 -45.15
C THR A 311 1.08 11.98 -45.69
N ASN A 312 0.82 13.20 -46.19
CA ASN A 312 1.85 14.12 -46.71
C ASN A 312 2.79 13.47 -47.74
N ILE A 313 2.24 12.63 -48.62
CA ILE A 313 3.02 11.97 -49.66
C ILE A 313 3.44 13.00 -50.68
N THR A 314 4.74 13.17 -50.85
CA THR A 314 5.35 14.02 -51.88
C THR A 314 6.19 13.15 -52.84
N HIS A 315 6.87 13.80 -53.77
CA HIS A 315 7.80 13.17 -54.70
C HIS A 315 8.87 12.28 -54.02
N ASN A 316 9.35 12.65 -52.82
CA ASN A 316 10.45 11.95 -52.13
C ASN A 316 10.27 11.83 -50.61
N SER A 317 9.08 12.10 -50.09
CA SER A 317 8.80 11.99 -48.66
C SER A 317 7.37 11.53 -48.36
N ALA A 318 7.17 11.01 -47.15
CA ALA A 318 5.88 10.60 -46.62
C ALA A 318 5.88 10.65 -45.09
N THR A 319 4.70 10.82 -44.49
CA THR A 319 4.50 10.73 -43.04
C THR A 319 3.75 9.43 -42.72
N PHE A 320 4.33 8.57 -41.87
CA PHE A 320 3.65 7.38 -41.37
C PHE A 320 2.96 7.68 -40.04
N ASN A 321 1.71 7.25 -39.88
CA ASN A 321 0.91 7.48 -38.68
C ASN A 321 0.47 6.16 -38.06
N ALA A 322 0.57 6.04 -36.74
CA ALA A 322 0.14 4.88 -35.97
C ALA A 322 -0.43 5.28 -34.62
N SER A 323 -1.20 4.38 -34.00
CA SER A 323 -1.76 4.54 -32.67
C SER A 323 -1.56 3.27 -31.86
N PHE A 324 -1.35 3.41 -30.55
CA PHE A 324 -1.20 2.27 -29.64
C PHE A 324 -2.08 2.44 -28.41
N THR A 325 -2.42 1.33 -27.77
CA THR A 325 -2.96 1.29 -26.41
C THR A 325 -1.91 0.76 -25.44
N GLN A 326 -1.84 1.38 -24.27
CA GLN A 326 -0.95 0.92 -23.21
C GLN A 326 -1.49 -0.39 -22.62
N GLY A 327 -0.62 -1.39 -22.47
CA GLY A 327 -0.88 -2.59 -21.68
C GLY A 327 -0.16 -2.52 -20.34
N ASP A 328 -0.12 -3.63 -19.61
CA ASP A 328 0.50 -3.69 -18.27
C ASP A 328 2.04 -3.54 -18.31
N GLN A 329 2.67 -3.85 -19.45
CA GLN A 329 4.10 -3.68 -19.65
C GLN A 329 4.42 -2.31 -20.26
N THR A 330 5.43 -1.64 -19.71
CA THR A 330 5.98 -0.41 -20.27
C THR A 330 6.47 -0.64 -21.70
N ILE A 331 6.03 0.22 -22.62
CA ILE A 331 6.53 0.25 -23.99
C ILE A 331 7.90 0.93 -23.97
N SER A 332 8.97 0.16 -24.23
CA SER A 332 10.36 0.63 -24.20
C SER A 332 10.80 1.25 -25.52
N LEU A 333 10.30 0.74 -26.65
CA LEU A 333 10.57 1.27 -27.98
C LEU A 333 9.30 1.29 -28.81
N LYS A 334 9.21 2.21 -29.76
CA LYS A 334 8.17 2.21 -30.79
C LYS A 334 8.65 2.91 -32.04
N GLY A 335 7.96 2.68 -33.14
CA GLY A 335 8.36 3.27 -34.41
C GLY A 335 7.71 2.62 -35.62
N PHE A 336 8.40 2.75 -36.75
CA PHE A 336 7.99 2.18 -38.02
C PHE A 336 9.13 1.39 -38.63
N LYS A 337 8.78 0.39 -39.42
CA LYS A 337 9.69 -0.30 -40.33
C LYS A 337 9.15 -0.08 -41.74
N TYR A 338 10.03 0.26 -42.67
CA TYR A 338 9.66 0.40 -44.08
C TYR A 338 10.73 -0.20 -44.99
N LYS A 339 10.34 -0.61 -46.20
CA LYS A 339 11.26 -1.07 -47.24
C LYS A 339 10.66 -0.87 -48.62
N SER A 340 11.49 -0.65 -49.65
CA SER A 340 10.96 -0.67 -51.01
C SER A 340 10.58 -2.09 -51.42
N GLN A 341 9.75 -2.22 -52.46
CA GLN A 341 9.37 -3.51 -53.01
C GLN A 341 10.56 -4.38 -53.45
N ASN A 342 11.68 -3.74 -53.81
CA ASN A 342 12.88 -4.40 -54.30
C ASN A 342 13.91 -4.67 -53.18
N ASP A 343 13.72 -4.08 -51.99
CA ASP A 343 14.64 -4.26 -50.87
C ASP A 343 14.33 -5.54 -50.09
N ALA A 344 15.38 -6.31 -49.80
CA ALA A 344 15.29 -7.47 -48.94
C ALA A 344 15.06 -7.09 -47.47
N ASN A 345 15.73 -6.02 -47.00
CA ASN A 345 15.81 -5.65 -45.59
C ASN A 345 14.87 -4.49 -45.23
N TRP A 346 14.37 -4.48 -44.00
CA TRP A 346 13.59 -3.39 -43.43
C TRP A 346 14.47 -2.30 -42.84
N THR A 347 14.22 -1.04 -43.19
CA THR A 347 14.74 0.13 -42.50
C THR A 347 13.87 0.41 -41.28
N THR A 348 14.48 0.59 -40.11
CA THR A 348 13.77 0.85 -38.84
C THR A 348 13.88 2.32 -38.45
N LEU A 349 12.75 2.92 -38.11
CA LEU A 349 12.62 4.29 -37.63
C LEU A 349 12.09 4.26 -36.20
N GLN A 350 12.92 4.64 -35.24
CA GLN A 350 12.48 4.79 -33.87
C GLN A 350 11.77 6.13 -33.67
N ASN A 351 10.62 6.10 -33.01
CA ASN A 351 9.87 7.28 -32.61
C ASN A 351 10.02 7.54 -31.11
N LEU A 352 10.44 8.75 -30.75
CA LEU A 352 10.67 9.14 -29.36
C LEU A 352 9.47 9.86 -28.71
N SER A 353 8.35 10.03 -29.43
CA SER A 353 7.12 10.58 -28.84
C SER A 353 6.68 9.72 -27.67
N THR A 354 6.15 10.30 -26.60
CA THR A 354 5.60 9.52 -25.47
C THR A 354 4.10 9.28 -25.62
N THR A 355 3.44 9.97 -26.53
CA THR A 355 1.98 9.97 -26.67
C THR A 355 1.49 9.09 -27.82
N SER A 356 0.19 8.74 -27.77
CA SER A 356 -0.57 8.07 -28.83
C SER A 356 -1.66 9.04 -29.30
N PRO A 357 -1.91 9.23 -30.62
CA PRO A 357 -1.18 8.63 -31.74
C PRO A 357 0.22 9.24 -31.95
N PHE A 358 1.05 8.59 -32.76
CA PHE A 358 2.39 9.07 -33.13
C PHE A 358 2.65 8.97 -34.64
N ASN A 359 3.60 9.75 -35.13
CA ASN A 359 3.97 9.77 -36.55
C ASN A 359 5.48 9.92 -36.78
N ALA A 360 5.97 9.43 -37.92
CA ALA A 360 7.35 9.60 -38.35
C ALA A 360 7.41 10.11 -39.78
N ASN A 361 8.20 11.16 -40.02
CA ASN A 361 8.48 11.68 -41.34
C ASN A 361 9.66 10.92 -41.96
N VAL A 362 9.48 10.45 -43.18
CA VAL A 362 10.51 9.77 -43.97
C VAL A 362 10.82 10.60 -45.18
N ASN A 363 12.10 10.89 -45.37
CA ASN A 363 12.62 11.69 -46.48
C ASN A 363 13.55 10.83 -47.35
N ASN A 364 13.90 11.34 -48.53
CA ASN A 364 14.79 10.68 -49.49
C ASN A 364 14.25 9.33 -49.99
N LEU A 365 12.93 9.21 -50.13
CA LEU A 365 12.29 8.09 -50.80
C LEU A 365 12.52 8.19 -52.32
N ASN A 366 12.70 7.04 -52.96
CA ASN A 366 12.82 6.98 -54.41
C ASN A 366 11.45 7.26 -55.05
N PRO A 367 11.36 8.22 -55.98
CA PRO A 367 10.12 8.52 -56.67
C PRO A 367 9.59 7.31 -57.44
N ASN A 368 8.27 7.22 -57.62
CA ASN A 368 7.59 6.16 -58.38
C ASN A 368 7.95 4.73 -57.91
N THR A 369 8.26 4.56 -56.62
CA THR A 369 8.63 3.28 -56.01
C THR A 369 7.58 2.86 -54.98
N THR A 370 7.14 1.60 -55.01
CA THR A 370 6.25 1.03 -54.00
C THR A 370 7.03 0.73 -52.71
N TYR A 371 6.47 1.15 -51.58
CA TYR A 371 7.02 0.88 -50.24
C TYR A 371 6.03 0.08 -49.40
N TYR A 372 6.55 -0.87 -48.63
CA TYR A 372 5.83 -1.56 -47.56
C TYR A 372 6.19 -0.91 -46.24
N VAL A 373 5.19 -0.73 -45.37
CA VAL A 373 5.34 -0.09 -44.07
C VAL A 373 4.66 -0.95 -43.01
N LYS A 374 5.21 -0.96 -41.80
CA LYS A 374 4.56 -1.47 -40.60
C LYS A 374 4.97 -0.64 -39.39
N SER A 375 4.05 -0.46 -38.46
CA SER A 375 4.30 0.11 -37.15
C SER A 375 4.76 -0.99 -36.17
N TYR A 376 5.53 -0.62 -35.16
CA TYR A 376 5.93 -1.53 -34.08
C TYR A 376 5.98 -0.86 -32.72
N ILE A 377 5.76 -1.66 -31.68
CA ILE A 377 6.06 -1.33 -30.28
C ILE A 377 6.81 -2.51 -29.66
N THR A 378 7.75 -2.24 -28.76
CA THR A 378 8.52 -3.24 -28.03
C THR A 378 8.34 -3.00 -26.54
N THR A 379 8.10 -4.08 -25.82
CA THR A 379 8.06 -4.14 -24.35
C THR A 379 9.31 -4.85 -23.86
N GLN A 380 9.45 -5.05 -22.55
CA GLN A 380 10.56 -5.85 -22.02
C GLN A 380 10.57 -7.30 -22.55
N THR A 381 9.38 -7.86 -22.86
CA THR A 381 9.25 -9.28 -23.20
C THR A 381 8.99 -9.54 -24.69
N ASN A 382 8.29 -8.65 -25.38
CA ASN A 382 7.78 -8.89 -26.74
C ASN A 382 7.84 -7.64 -27.63
N THR A 383 7.90 -7.87 -28.95
CA THR A 383 7.65 -6.84 -29.98
C THR A 383 6.35 -7.13 -30.70
N TYR A 384 5.49 -6.12 -30.79
CA TYR A 384 4.21 -6.16 -31.47
C TYR A 384 4.31 -5.31 -32.74
N GLU A 385 3.76 -5.81 -33.84
CA GLU A 385 3.79 -5.13 -35.14
C GLU A 385 2.40 -5.07 -35.77
N SER A 386 2.11 -4.00 -36.50
CA SER A 386 0.89 -3.83 -37.30
C SER A 386 1.24 -3.20 -38.64
N ALA A 387 0.80 -3.82 -39.73
CA ALA A 387 1.03 -3.37 -41.10
C ALA A 387 -0.13 -2.53 -41.62
#